data_AF-A0A1G8UVA0-F1
#
_entry.id   AF-A0A1G8UVA0-F1
#
_cell.length_a   1.000
_cell.length_b   1.000
_cell.length_c   1.000
_cell.angle_alpha   90.00
_cell.angle_beta   90.00
_cell.angle_gamma   90.00
#
_symmetry.space_group_name_H-M   'P 1'
#
loop_
_entity.id
_entity.type
_entity.pdbx_description
1 polymer ?
#
loop_
_entity_poly.entity_id
_entity_poly.type
_entity_poly.pdbx_seq_one_letter_code
_entity_poly.pdbx_strand_id
1 'polypeptide(L)'
;MNRPDRPLPPEVIAILRQGDRQGAIELLREQGGMDEDSAREAVDDYLENNPPVRLRGASIVAQNRRNGLIWFIFIVLMAGVYLLIAG
;
A
#
# COMPACT_ATOMS: atom_id res chain seq x y z
N MET A 1 8.63 -20.59 -20.94
CA MET A 1 7.63 -19.63 -20.43
C MET A 1 6.61 -20.39 -19.60
N ASN A 2 6.77 -20.45 -18.28
CA ASN A 2 5.70 -20.89 -17.37
C ASN A 2 5.19 -19.64 -16.66
N ARG A 3 4.17 -18.98 -17.21
CA ARG A 3 3.42 -17.97 -16.46
C ARG A 3 2.41 -18.75 -15.64
N PRO A 4 2.48 -18.74 -14.30
CA PRO A 4 1.44 -19.37 -13.53
C PRO A 4 0.15 -18.57 -13.76
N ASP A 5 -0.80 -19.18 -14.46
CA ASP A 5 -2.21 -18.79 -14.51
C ASP A 5 -2.85 -19.01 -13.12
N ARG A 6 -2.20 -18.50 -12.06
CA ARG A 6 -2.67 -18.62 -10.70
C ARG A 6 -3.61 -17.45 -10.44
N PRO A 7 -4.92 -17.71 -10.26
CA PRO A 7 -5.84 -16.66 -9.90
C PRO A 7 -5.32 -15.96 -8.64
N LEU A 8 -5.20 -14.63 -8.68
CA LEU A 8 -4.80 -13.86 -7.51
C LEU A 8 -5.75 -14.23 -6.36
N PRO A 9 -5.23 -14.46 -5.14
CA PRO A 9 -6.07 -14.71 -3.99
C PRO A 9 -7.12 -13.59 -3.84
N PRO A 10 -8.36 -13.93 -3.47
CA PRO A 10 -9.45 -12.95 -3.39
C PRO A 10 -9.15 -11.82 -2.38
N GLU A 11 -8.31 -12.09 -1.39
CA GLU A 11 -7.82 -11.12 -0.41
C GLU A 11 -6.90 -10.08 -1.06
N VAL A 12 -5.97 -10.51 -1.91
CA VAL A 12 -5.09 -9.62 -2.68
C VAL A 12 -5.91 -8.74 -3.62
N ILE A 13 -6.93 -9.30 -4.28
CA ILE A 13 -7.84 -8.55 -5.15
C ILE A 13 -8.63 -7.51 -4.35
N ALA A 14 -9.07 -7.82 -3.12
CA ALA A 14 -9.77 -6.86 -2.26
C ALA A 14 -8.88 -5.66 -1.91
N ILE A 15 -7.62 -5.89 -1.59
CA ILE A 15 -6.62 -4.85 -1.29
C ILE A 15 -6.28 -4.03 -2.54
N LEU A 16 -6.13 -4.69 -3.70
CA LEU A 16 -5.93 -4.01 -4.99
C LEU A 16 -7.10 -3.09 -5.35
N ARG A 17 -8.34 -3.54 -5.12
CA ARG A 17 -9.53 -2.72 -5.35
C ARG A 17 -9.61 -1.50 -4.43
N GLN A 18 -9.00 -1.56 -3.25
CA GLN A 18 -8.88 -0.43 -2.34
C GLN A 18 -7.79 0.58 -2.75
N GLY A 19 -7.01 0.25 -3.79
CA GLY A 19 -5.91 1.09 -4.28
C GLY A 19 -4.59 0.88 -3.54
N ASP A 20 -4.51 -0.09 -2.62
CA ASP A 20 -3.31 -0.40 -1.87
C ASP A 20 -2.44 -1.44 -2.61
N ARG A 21 -1.76 -0.98 -3.67
CA ARG A 21 -0.88 -1.83 -4.49
C ARG A 21 0.26 -2.45 -3.67
N GLN A 22 0.77 -1.75 -2.66
CA GLN A 22 1.89 -2.23 -1.84
C GLN A 22 1.44 -3.34 -0.89
N GLY A 23 0.30 -3.16 -0.21
CA GLY A 23 -0.28 -4.22 0.64
C GLY A 23 -0.65 -5.48 -0.14
N ALA A 24 -1.11 -5.31 -1.39
CA ALA A 24 -1.40 -6.44 -2.28
C ALA A 24 -0.13 -7.24 -2.65
N ILE A 25 0.97 -6.54 -2.97
CA ILE A 25 2.26 -7.19 -3.28
C ILE A 25 2.78 -7.93 -2.04
N GLU A 26 2.75 -7.29 -0.87
CA GLU A 26 3.22 -7.92 0.37
C GLU A 26 2.42 -9.18 0.71
N LEU A 27 1.08 -9.12 0.64
CA LEU A 27 0.23 -10.27 0.90
C LEU A 27 0.45 -11.39 -0.12
N LEU A 28 0.68 -11.04 -1.39
CA LEU A 28 0.97 -12.01 -2.44
C LEU A 28 2.34 -12.67 -2.24
N ARG A 29 3.31 -11.96 -1.66
CA ARG A 29 4.60 -12.55 -1.24
C ARG A 29 4.42 -13.49 -0.05
N GLU A 30 3.69 -13.07 0.99
CA GLU A 30 3.47 -13.87 2.19
C GLU A 30 2.66 -15.14 1.91
N GLN A 31 1.58 -15.04 1.13
CA GLN A 31 0.70 -16.18 0.83
C GLN A 31 1.16 -17.00 -0.37
N GLY A 32 1.74 -16.35 -1.37
CA GLY A 32 2.18 -16.99 -2.61
C GLY A 32 3.62 -17.53 -2.55
N GLY A 33 4.40 -17.12 -1.55
CA GLY A 33 5.83 -17.43 -1.46
C GLY A 33 6.63 -16.89 -2.66
N MET A 34 6.14 -15.83 -3.30
CA MET A 34 6.74 -15.28 -4.52
C MET A 34 7.72 -14.15 -4.20
N ASP A 35 8.74 -14.02 -5.05
CA ASP A 35 9.62 -12.86 -5.05
C ASP A 35 8.86 -11.58 -5.41
N GLU A 36 9.40 -10.45 -4.95
CA GLU A 36 8.76 -9.15 -5.07
C GLU A 36 8.48 -8.75 -6.53
N ASP A 37 9.38 -9.09 -7.44
CA ASP A 37 9.22 -8.83 -8.88
C ASP A 37 8.11 -9.67 -9.50
N SER A 38 8.01 -10.96 -9.15
CA SER A 38 6.93 -11.83 -9.63
C SER A 38 5.56 -11.40 -9.06
N ALA A 39 5.54 -10.99 -7.80
CA ALA A 39 4.32 -10.48 -7.17
C ALA A 39 3.87 -9.15 -7.82
N ARG A 40 4.83 -8.27 -8.13
CA ARG A 40 4.59 -7.01 -8.83
C ARG A 40 4.06 -7.23 -10.25
N GLU A 41 4.67 -8.13 -11.00
CA GLU A 41 4.25 -8.48 -12.37
C GLU A 41 2.82 -9.04 -12.38
N ALA A 42 2.48 -9.96 -11.47
CA ALA A 42 1.14 -10.52 -11.36
C ALA A 42 0.08 -9.47 -11.00
N VAL A 43 0.43 -8.52 -10.12
CA VAL A 43 -0.44 -7.40 -9.75
C VAL A 43 -0.65 -6.45 -10.93
N ASP A 44 0.41 -6.13 -11.68
CA ASP A 44 0.33 -5.23 -12.82
C ASP A 44 -0.49 -5.83 -13.97
N ASP A 45 -0.27 -7.10 -14.30
CA ASP A 45 -1.06 -7.82 -15.30
C ASP A 45 -2.56 -7.87 -14.92
N TYR A 46 -2.85 -8.04 -13.63
CA TYR A 46 -4.23 -7.99 -13.14
C TYR A 46 -4.86 -6.59 -13.28
N LEU A 47 -4.10 -5.53 -12.97
CA LEU A 47 -4.56 -4.14 -13.08
C LEU A 47 -4.71 -3.67 -14.53
N GLU A 48 -3.89 -4.18 -15.44
CA GLU A 48 -4.00 -3.92 -16.87
C GLU A 48 -5.27 -4.54 -17.45
N ASN A 49 -5.59 -5.77 -17.03
CA ASN A 49 -6.81 -6.46 -17.43
C ASN A 49 -8.07 -6.00 -16.68
N ASN A 50 -7.92 -5.44 -15.47
CA ASN A 50 -9.01 -4.93 -14.63
C ASN A 50 -8.66 -3.53 -14.12
N PRO A 51 -8.75 -2.50 -14.99
CA PRO A 51 -8.42 -1.14 -14.59
C PRO A 51 -9.29 -0.74 -13.40
N PRO A 52 -8.70 -0.36 -12.26
CA PRO A 52 -9.47 0.08 -11.12
C PRO A 52 -10.27 1.30 -11.57
N VAL A 53 -11.59 1.26 -11.38
CA VAL A 53 -12.47 2.40 -11.63
C VAL A 53 -12.03 3.51 -10.69
N ARG A 54 -11.08 4.34 -11.15
CA ARG A 54 -10.58 5.49 -10.41
C ARG A 54 -11.70 6.51 -10.37
N LEU A 55 -12.57 6.40 -9.37
CA LEU A 55 -13.40 7.50 -8.93
C LEU A 55 -12.44 8.64 -8.58
N ARG A 56 -12.39 9.63 -9.47
CA ARG A 56 -11.40 10.73 -9.60
C ARG A 56 -11.21 11.59 -8.34
N GLY A 57 -11.82 11.24 -7.20
CA GLY A 57 -11.78 11.96 -5.93
C GLY A 57 -11.23 11.20 -4.72
N ALA A 58 -10.95 9.88 -4.81
CA ALA A 58 -10.50 9.10 -3.64
C ALA A 58 -8.98 9.16 -3.38
N SER A 59 -8.19 9.68 -4.32
CA SER A 59 -6.73 9.70 -4.29
C SER A 59 -6.11 10.76 -3.35
N ILE A 60 -6.92 11.57 -2.65
CA ILE A 60 -6.43 12.52 -1.65
C ILE A 60 -6.35 11.87 -0.24
N VAL A 61 -6.96 10.70 -0.03
CA VAL A 61 -7.17 10.15 1.32
C VAL A 61 -6.42 8.83 1.57
N ALA A 62 -5.99 8.11 0.52
CA ALA A 62 -5.67 6.69 0.69
C ALA A 62 -4.21 6.33 0.98
N GLN A 63 -3.23 7.24 0.90
CA GLN A 63 -1.83 6.79 0.86
C GLN A 63 -0.89 7.48 1.85
N ASN A 64 -1.24 7.55 3.15
CA ASN A 64 -0.22 8.02 4.11
C ASN A 64 -0.41 7.71 5.61
N ARG A 65 -1.18 6.68 6.00
CA ARG A 65 -1.39 6.42 7.45
C ARG A 65 -0.08 6.24 8.22
N ARG A 66 1.00 5.77 7.58
CA ARG A 66 2.32 5.62 8.21
C ARG A 66 3.06 6.96 8.40
N ASN A 67 3.08 7.88 7.43
CA ASN A 67 3.77 9.15 7.66
C ASN A 67 2.96 10.13 8.54
N GLY A 68 1.63 9.93 8.67
CA GLY A 68 0.82 10.71 9.61
C GLY A 68 1.27 10.56 11.06
N LEU A 69 1.67 9.34 11.46
CA LEU A 69 2.19 9.07 12.81
C LEU A 69 3.58 9.67 13.03
N ILE A 70 4.45 9.58 12.03
CA ILE A 70 5.80 10.18 12.09
C ILE A 70 5.70 11.71 12.25
N TRP A 71 4.78 12.35 11.52
CA TRP A 71 4.53 13.79 11.64
C TRP A 71 3.99 14.18 13.02
N PHE A 72 3.07 13.39 13.58
CA PHE A 72 2.55 13.60 14.94
C PHE A 72 3.64 13.50 16.01
N ILE A 73 4.52 12.50 15.93
CA ILE A 73 5.67 12.34 16.85
C ILE A 73 6.58 13.56 16.77
N PHE A 74 6.85 14.07 15.56
CA PHE A 74 7.65 15.29 15.37
C PHE A 74 7.03 16.52 16.05
N ILE A 75 5.72 16.69 15.97
CA ILE A 75 4.99 17.81 16.60
C ILE A 75 5.09 17.72 18.12
N VAL A 76 4.81 16.55 18.69
CA VAL A 76 4.86 16.34 20.14
C VAL A 76 6.28 16.59 20.66
N LEU A 77 7.29 16.09 19.95
CA LEU A 77 8.69 16.29 20.30
C LEU A 77 9.08 17.78 20.24
N MET A 78 8.73 18.49 19.17
CA MET A 78 8.99 19.93 19.04
C MET A 78 8.29 20.75 20.13
N ALA A 79 7.03 20.46 20.44
CA ALA A 79 6.30 21.13 21.50
C ALA A 79 6.93 20.92 22.88
N GLY A 80 7.39 19.69 23.17
CA GLY A 80 8.10 19.38 24.41
C GLY A 80 9.43 20.13 24.53
N VAL A 81 10.22 20.17 23.46
CA VAL A 81 11.47 20.95 23.40
C VAL A 81 11.20 22.44 23.59
N TYR A 82 10.17 22.98 22.93
CA TYR A 82 9.79 24.39 23.05
C TYR A 82 9.42 24.76 24.49
N LEU A 83 8.60 23.95 25.16
CA LEU A 83 8.23 24.16 26.57
C LEU A 83 9.44 24.12 27.51
N LEU A 84 10.45 23.29 27.21
CA LEU A 84 11.67 23.17 28.00
C LEU A 84 12.63 24.36 27.82
N ILE A 85 12.60 25.01 26.65
CA ILE A 85 13.41 26.21 26.36
C ILE A 85 12.69 27.49 26.82
N ALA A 86 11.35 27.52 26.74
CA ALA A 86 10.54 28.70 27.05
C ALA A 86 10.10 28.79 28.53
N GLY A 87 10.31 27.74 29.32
CA GLY A 87 10.12 27.72 30.76
C GLY A 87 11.42 27.95 31.51
#